data_AF-A0A0B8PAF5-F1
#
_entry.id   AF-A0A0B8PAF5-F1
#
_cell.length_a   1.000
_cell.length_b   1.000
_cell.length_c   1.000
_cell.angle_alpha   90.00
_cell.angle_beta   90.00
_cell.angle_gamma   90.00
#
_symmetry.space_group_name_H-M   'P 1'
#
loop_
_entity.id
_entity.type
_entity.pdbx_description
1 polymer ?
#
loop_
_entity_poly.entity_id
_entity_poly.type
_entity_poly.pdbx_seq_one_letter_code
_entity_poly.pdbx_strand_id
1 'polypeptide(L)'
;MLHLRESQKHLDGDKSREELANAIAEVRGSFKPVEVTISNEGTSPLELRDSLYQQKLTQAFDNLHQDEHVQFMQTRFAAELDESSVRPI
;
A
#
# COMPACT_ATOMS: atom_id res chain seq x y z
N MET A 1 16.92 -5.63 -11.61
CA MET A 1 15.75 -5.37 -12.45
C MET A 1 14.65 -4.83 -11.57
N LEU A 2 13.95 -3.81 -12.03
CA LEU A 2 12.77 -3.24 -11.39
C LEU A 2 11.57 -3.48 -12.30
N HIS A 3 10.44 -3.82 -11.70
CA HIS A 3 9.19 -4.05 -12.43
C HIS A 3 8.28 -2.84 -12.25
N LEU A 4 7.82 -2.27 -13.36
CA LEU A 4 6.91 -1.14 -13.38
C LEU A 4 5.55 -1.58 -13.92
N ARG A 5 4.48 -1.08 -13.30
CA ARG A 5 3.12 -1.35 -13.78
C ARG A 5 2.89 -0.63 -15.11
N GLU A 6 2.12 -1.24 -16.00
CA GLU A 6 1.82 -0.65 -17.32
C GLU A 6 1.13 0.72 -17.20
N SER A 7 0.25 0.89 -16.21
CA SER A 7 -0.40 2.17 -15.88
C SER A 7 0.59 3.29 -15.54
N GLN A 8 1.79 2.93 -15.09
CA GLN A 8 2.85 3.85 -14.68
C GLN A 8 3.97 3.98 -15.72
N LYS A 9 3.82 3.40 -16.92
CA LYS A 9 4.83 3.44 -17.99
C LYS A 9 5.30 4.85 -18.35
N HIS A 10 4.45 5.86 -18.18
CA HIS A 10 4.81 7.26 -18.42
C HIS A 10 5.88 7.81 -17.46
N LEU A 11 6.12 7.14 -16.33
CA LEU A 11 7.20 7.46 -15.37
C LEU A 11 8.55 6.88 -15.80
N ASP A 12 8.56 6.01 -16.81
CA ASP A 12 9.77 5.40 -17.35
C ASP A 12 10.39 6.32 -18.42
N GLY A 13 11.34 7.15 -18.00
CA GLY A 13 12.10 8.04 -18.88
C GLY A 13 13.60 8.00 -18.59
N ASP A 14 14.43 8.39 -19.56
CA ASP A 14 15.89 8.29 -19.46
C ASP A 14 16.45 9.04 -18.24
N LYS A 15 15.94 10.26 -18.00
CA LYS A 15 16.31 11.07 -16.83
C LYS A 15 15.92 10.38 -15.51
N SER A 16 14.71 9.82 -15.44
CA SER A 16 14.21 9.11 -14.26
C SER A 16 15.04 7.85 -13.99
N ARG A 17 15.48 7.14 -15.03
CA ARG A 17 16.38 5.99 -14.91
C ARG A 17 17.76 6.38 -14.41
N GLU A 18 18.33 7.47 -14.92
CA GLU A 18 19.64 7.97 -14.50
C GLU A 18 19.63 8.41 -13.03
N GLU A 19 18.64 9.22 -12.65
CA GLU A 19 18.46 9.66 -11.25
C GLU A 19 18.29 8.46 -10.31
N LEU A 20 17.50 7.47 -10.71
CA LEU A 20 17.26 6.27 -9.91
C LEU A 20 18.48 5.35 -9.84
N ALA A 21 19.26 5.24 -10.91
CA ALA A 21 20.54 4.51 -10.91
C ALA A 21 21.57 5.17 -9.97
N ASN A 22 21.66 6.50 -9.98
CA ASN A 22 22.54 7.25 -9.10
C ASN A 22 22.13 7.10 -7.62
N ALA A 23 20.84 7.25 -7.32
CA ALA A 23 20.33 7.08 -5.95
C ALA A 23 20.54 5.64 -5.42
N ILE A 24 20.31 4.62 -6.25
CA ILE A 24 20.57 3.23 -5.87
C ILE A 24 22.07 3.00 -5.68
N ALA A 25 22.91 3.59 -6.54
CA ALA A 25 24.36 3.47 -6.42
C ALA A 25 24.89 4.09 -5.13
N GLU A 26 24.32 5.23 -4.70
CA GLU A 26 24.65 5.89 -3.44
C GLU A 26 24.31 4.99 -2.23
N VAL A 27 23.11 4.40 -2.21
CA VAL A 27 22.67 3.51 -1.12
C VAL A 27 23.45 2.20 -1.09
N ARG A 28 23.79 1.64 -2.26
CA ARG A 28 24.49 0.35 -2.37
C ARG A 28 26.02 0.44 -2.36
N GLY A 29 26.59 1.63 -2.57
CA GLY A 29 28.02 1.83 -2.79
C GLY A 29 28.56 1.22 -4.08
N SER A 30 27.70 0.87 -5.05
CA SER A 30 28.10 0.25 -6.32
C SER A 30 27.19 0.71 -7.46
N PHE A 31 27.77 1.17 -8.55
CA PHE A 31 27.01 1.54 -9.75
C PHE A 31 26.56 0.28 -10.51
N LYS A 32 25.26 0.19 -10.77
CA LYS A 32 24.67 -0.80 -11.68
C LYS A 32 23.61 -0.11 -12.53
N PRO A 33 23.57 -0.37 -13.85
CA PRO A 33 22.48 0.13 -14.68
C PRO A 33 21.16 -0.44 -14.17
N VAL A 34 20.16 0.44 -14.08
CA VAL A 34 18.81 0.07 -13.66
C VAL A 34 18.02 -0.30 -14.91
N GLU A 35 17.68 -1.57 -15.03
CA GLU A 35 16.74 -2.06 -16.04
C GLU A 35 15.33 -2.06 -15.45
N VAL A 36 14.45 -1.27 -16.06
CA VAL A 36 13.01 -1.22 -15.78
C VAL A 36 12.29 -2.06 -16.83
N THR A 37 11.47 -3.01 -16.41
CA THR A 37 10.64 -3.84 -17.29
C THR A 37 9.18 -3.67 -16.91
N ILE A 38 8.30 -3.58 -17.91
CA ILE A 38 6.86 -3.57 -17.65
C ILE A 38 6.42 -4.98 -17.27
N SER A 39 5.98 -5.15 -16.02
CA SER A 39 5.52 -6.44 -15.52
C SER A 39 4.60 -6.27 -14.33
N ASN A 40 3.68 -7.22 -14.17
CA ASN A 40 2.81 -7.34 -13.00
C ASN A 40 3.41 -8.27 -11.94
N GLU A 41 4.64 -8.73 -12.14
CA GLU A 41 5.34 -9.56 -11.16
C GLU A 41 5.72 -8.78 -9.90
N GLY A 42 5.71 -9.49 -8.77
CA GLY A 42 6.00 -8.95 -7.46
C GLY A 42 4.96 -7.97 -6.93
N THR A 43 5.21 -7.46 -5.73
CA THR A 43 4.39 -6.43 -5.09
C THR A 43 5.19 -5.14 -5.05
N SER A 44 4.66 -4.08 -5.64
CA SER A 44 5.25 -2.76 -5.55
C SER A 44 5.12 -2.24 -4.11
N PRO A 45 6.03 -1.36 -3.65
CA PRO A 45 5.90 -0.72 -2.35
C PRO A 45 4.57 0.02 -2.15
N LEU A 46 3.99 0.53 -3.25
CA LEU A 46 2.68 1.18 -3.24
C LEU A 46 1.56 0.19 -2.88
N GLU A 47 1.52 -0.95 -3.57
CA GLU A 47 0.53 -2.00 -3.29
C GLU A 47 0.74 -2.62 -1.90
N LEU A 48 1.99 -2.76 -1.44
CA LEU A 48 2.28 -3.22 -0.10
C LEU A 48 1.72 -2.27 0.96
N ARG A 49 1.90 -0.96 0.76
CA ARG A 49 1.33 0.06 1.65
C ARG A 49 -0.19 -0.03 1.70
N ASP A 50 -0.83 -0.16 0.55
CA ASP A 50 -2.28 -0.24 0.46
C ASP A 50 -2.80 -1.54 1.12
N SER A 51 -2.09 -2.66 0.93
CA SER A 51 -2.40 -3.93 1.60
C SER A 51 -2.27 -3.81 3.12
N LEU A 52 -1.21 -3.18 3.64
CA LEU A 52 -1.02 -2.97 5.07
C LEU A 52 -2.12 -2.08 5.66
N TYR A 53 -2.53 -1.06 4.91
CA TYR A 53 -3.63 -0.17 5.30
C TYR A 53 -4.96 -0.93 5.39
N GLN A 54 -5.29 -1.72 4.36
CA GLN A 54 -6.50 -2.55 4.34
C GLN A 54 -6.49 -3.57 5.48
N GLN A 55 -5.36 -4.21 5.75
CA GLN A 55 -5.24 -5.15 6.87
C GLN A 55 -5.49 -4.47 8.23
N LYS A 56 -4.96 -3.26 8.44
CA LYS A 56 -5.24 -2.49 9.67
C LYS A 56 -6.71 -2.11 9.79
N LEU A 57 -7.35 -1.75 8.68
CA LEU A 57 -8.78 -1.46 8.65
C LEU A 57 -9.59 -2.70 9.04
N THR A 58 -9.37 -3.84 8.38
CA THR A 58 -10.08 -5.09 8.69
C THR A 58 -9.90 -5.46 10.17
N GLN A 59 -8.68 -5.37 10.70
CA GLN A 59 -8.44 -5.64 12.11
C GLN A 59 -9.22 -4.69 13.04
N ALA A 60 -9.29 -3.40 12.71
CA ALA A 60 -10.07 -2.44 13.48
C ALA A 60 -11.58 -2.77 13.44
N PHE A 61 -12.11 -3.18 12.28
CA PHE A 61 -13.49 -3.63 12.14
C PHE A 61 -13.78 -4.90 12.93
N ASP A 62 -12.91 -5.90 12.85
CA ASP A 62 -13.08 -7.15 13.60
C ASP A 62 -13.09 -6.88 15.10
N ASN A 63 -12.20 -6.00 15.57
CA ASN A 63 -12.16 -5.60 16.98
C ASN A 63 -13.45 -4.87 17.41
N LEU A 64 -13.96 -3.94 16.59
CA LEU A 64 -15.20 -3.23 16.87
C LEU A 64 -16.42 -4.16 16.87
N HIS A 65 -16.49 -5.11 15.94
CA HIS A 65 -17.57 -6.10 15.88
C HIS A 65 -17.53 -7.07 17.06
N GLN A 66 -16.35 -7.39 17.59
CA GLN A 66 -16.18 -8.26 18.74
C GLN A 66 -16.33 -7.54 20.10
N ASP A 67 -16.47 -6.21 20.10
CA ASP A 67 -16.64 -5.42 21.31
C ASP A 67 -18.07 -5.54 21.87
N GLU A 68 -18.19 -6.04 23.11
CA GLU A 68 -19.48 -6.23 23.79
C GLU A 68 -20.28 -4.92 23.94
N HIS A 69 -19.61 -3.77 24.09
CA HIS A 69 -20.31 -2.48 24.18
C HIS A 69 -20.88 -2.05 22.83
N VAL A 70 -20.15 -2.30 21.73
CA VAL A 70 -20.63 -2.03 20.37
C VAL A 70 -21.81 -2.95 20.04
N GLN A 71 -21.69 -4.25 20.31
CA GLN A 71 -22.80 -5.20 20.10
C GLN A 71 -24.02 -4.86 20.96
N PHE A 72 -23.81 -4.41 22.20
CA PHE A 72 -24.89 -3.94 23.07
C PHE A 72 -25.58 -2.71 22.48
N MET A 73 -24.83 -1.74 21.97
CA MET A 73 -25.41 -0.54 21.33
C MET A 73 -26.17 -0.89 20.05
N GLN A 74 -25.62 -1.75 19.19
CA GLN A 74 -26.30 -2.23 17.98
C GLN A 74 -27.60 -2.96 18.32
N THR A 75 -27.58 -3.87 19.30
CA THR A 75 -28.75 -4.69 19.67
C THR A 75 -29.83 -3.87 20.40
N ARG A 76 -29.42 -2.94 21.28
CA ARG A 76 -30.35 -2.22 22.15
C ARG A 76 -30.95 -0.97 21.52
N PHE A 77 -30.22 -0.36 20.58
CA PHE A 77 -30.60 0.91 19.93
C PHE A 77 -30.76 0.80 18.42
N ALA A 78 -30.61 -0.40 17.82
CA ALA A 78 -30.58 -0.58 16.36
C ALA A 78 -29.57 0.37 15.68
N ALA A 79 -28.46 0.66 16.37
CA ALA A 79 -27.43 1.56 15.86
C ALA A 79 -26.68 0.88 14.71
N GLU A 80 -26.43 1.60 13.63
CA GLU A 80 -25.62 1.13 12.49
C GLU A 80 -24.18 1.62 12.66
N LEU A 81 -23.21 0.73 12.48
CA LEU A 81 -21.80 1.10 12.42
C LEU A 81 -21.52 1.62 11.01
N ASP A 82 -21.17 2.91 10.88
CA ASP A 82 -20.74 3.47 9.60
C ASP A 82 -19.29 3.06 9.32
N GLU A 83 -19.16 1.94 8.62
CA GLU A 83 -17.87 1.36 8.22
C GLU A 83 -17.09 2.26 7.26
N SER A 84 -17.70 3.28 6.66
CA SER A 84 -16.97 4.20 5.78
C SER A 84 -16.16 5.27 6.54
N SER A 85 -16.39 5.42 7.85
CA SER A 85 -15.78 6.46 8.69
C SER A 85 -14.49 6.02 9.40
N VAL A 86 -14.21 4.72 9.47
CA VAL A 86 -13.01 4.21 10.14
C VAL A 86 -11.78 4.53 9.30
N ARG A 87 -10.89 5.36 9.84
CA ARG A 87 -9.57 5.64 9.26
C ARG A 87 -8.50 5.07 10.21
N PRO A 88 -7.53 4.29 9.72
CA PRO A 88 -6.38 3.89 10.52
C PRO A 88 -5.55 5.13 10.86
N ILE A 89 -5.20 5.26 12.13
CA ILE A 89 -4.15 6.16 12.63
C ILE A 89 -2.77 5.52 12.52
#